data_AF-L9XVP4-F1
#
_entry.id   AF-L9XVP4-F1
#
_cell.length_a   1.000
_cell.length_b   1.000
_cell.length_c   1.000
_cell.angle_alpha   90.00
_cell.angle_beta   90.00
_cell.angle_gamma   90.00
#
_symmetry.space_group_name_H-M   'P 1'
#
loop_
_entity.id
_entity.type
_entity.pdbx_description
1 polymer ?
#
loop_
_entity_poly.entity_id
_entity_poly.type
_entity_poly.pdbx_seq_one_letter_code
_entity_poly.pdbx_strand_id
1 'polypeptide(L)' 'MKVPHSLENVDRDVVVRTFEYDDGSTIGVDFGTSAADISVDVVGSTAIIIADGDQFEFELPPEASAVSARNGILTIED' A
#
# COMPACT_ATOMS: atom_id res chain seq x y z
N MET A 1 8.54 -4.67 9.24
CA MET A 1 7.05 -4.70 9.32
C MET A 1 6.52 -5.93 8.57
N LYS A 2 5.35 -6.51 8.93
CA LYS A 2 4.76 -7.63 8.16
C LYS A 2 3.87 -7.11 7.03
N VAL A 3 3.94 -7.74 5.86
CA VAL A 3 3.02 -7.45 4.75
C VAL A 3 1.58 -7.83 5.18
N PRO A 4 0.60 -6.93 5.02
CA PRO A 4 -0.81 -7.23 5.20
C PRO A 4 -1.24 -8.46 4.41
N HIS A 5 -2.00 -9.37 5.04
CA HIS A 5 -2.44 -10.61 4.39
C HIS A 5 -3.37 -10.36 3.18
N SER A 6 -4.09 -9.23 3.18
CA SER A 6 -4.88 -8.77 2.03
C SER A 6 -4.02 -8.29 0.86
N LEU A 7 -2.78 -7.86 1.11
CA LEU A 7 -1.81 -7.50 0.07
C LEU A 7 -1.06 -8.72 -0.50
N GLU A 8 -1.16 -9.89 0.11
CA GLU A 8 -0.55 -11.12 -0.43
C GLU A 8 -1.35 -11.72 -1.60
N ASN A 9 -2.61 -11.31 -1.77
CA ASN A 9 -3.56 -11.88 -2.75
C ASN A 9 -4.11 -10.85 -3.75
N VAL A 10 -3.45 -9.71 -3.93
CA VAL A 10 -3.89 -8.70 -4.90
C VAL A 10 -3.73 -9.24 -6.33
N ASP A 11 -4.57 -8.76 -7.24
CA ASP A 11 -4.63 -9.21 -8.63
C ASP A 11 -3.27 -9.06 -9.37
N ARG A 12 -3.11 -9.76 -10.50
CA ARG A 12 -1.80 -9.95 -11.18
C ARG A 12 -1.02 -8.68 -11.55
N ASP A 13 -1.66 -7.53 -11.53
CA ASP A 13 -1.08 -6.25 -11.92
C ASP A 13 -0.57 -5.41 -10.73
N VAL A 14 -0.77 -5.85 -9.49
CA VAL A 14 -0.26 -5.18 -8.29
C VAL A 14 0.98 -5.88 -7.74
N VAL A 15 2.07 -5.14 -7.54
CA VAL A 15 3.34 -5.68 -7.04
C VAL A 15 3.64 -5.14 -5.65
N VAL A 16 3.82 -6.04 -4.68
CA VAL A 16 4.13 -5.69 -3.28
C VAL A 16 5.60 -6.00 -2.98
N ARG A 17 6.29 -5.04 -2.36
CA ARG A 17 7.70 -5.16 -1.95
C ARG A 17 7.87 -4.61 -0.54
N THR A 18 8.68 -5.29 0.26
CA THR A 18 9.11 -4.82 1.58
C THR A 18 10.60 -4.49 1.55
N PHE A 19 10.94 -3.35 2.13
CA PHE A 19 12.30 -2.87 2.31
C PHE A 19 12.55 -2.68 3.79
N GLU A 20 13.70 -3.15 4.27
CA GLU A 20 14.12 -3.01 5.65
C GLU A 20 15.35 -2.09 5.66
N TYR A 21 15.30 -1.06 6.50
CA TYR A 21 16.34 -0.06 6.69
C TYR A 21 16.81 -0.06 8.15
N ASP A 22 17.89 0.66 8.44
CA ASP A 22 18.40 0.75 9.82
C ASP A 22 17.45 1.54 10.75
N ASP A 23 16.63 2.42 10.19
CA ASP A 23 15.72 3.33 10.88
C ASP A 23 14.24 2.92 10.80
N GLY A 24 13.92 1.82 10.13
CA GLY A 24 12.55 1.35 9.99
C GLY A 24 12.34 0.41 8.81
N SER A 25 11.09 0.17 8.47
CA SER A 25 10.69 -0.68 7.37
C SER A 25 9.62 -0.03 6.51
N THR A 26 9.68 -0.29 5.21
CA THR A 26 8.79 0.31 4.22
C THR A 26 8.14 -0.78 3.38
N ILE A 27 6.83 -0.72 3.23
CA ILE A 27 6.08 -1.53 2.27
C ILE A 27 5.71 -0.64 1.09
N GLY A 28 6.17 -1.01 -0.10
CA GLY A 28 5.78 -0.40 -1.37
C GLY A 28 4.78 -1.30 -2.10
N VAL A 29 3.63 -0.74 -2.46
CA VAL A 29 2.62 -1.38 -3.30
C VAL A 29 2.53 -0.61 -4.60
N ASP A 30 2.90 -1.25 -5.70
CA ASP A 30 2.90 -0.69 -7.05
C ASP A 30 1.63 -1.11 -7.77
N PHE A 31 0.76 -0.14 -8.06
CA PHE A 31 -0.50 -0.32 -8.80
C PHE A 31 -0.32 -0.11 -10.32
N GLY A 32 0.92 0.05 -10.79
CA GLY A 32 1.24 0.22 -12.20
C GLY A 32 1.09 1.65 -12.70
N THR A 33 1.60 1.89 -13.93
CA THR A 33 1.72 3.24 -14.50
C THR A 33 0.41 3.84 -15.01
N SER A 34 -0.65 3.04 -15.17
CA SER A 34 -1.99 3.56 -15.48
C SER A 34 -2.62 4.24 -14.27
N ALA A 35 -2.25 3.83 -13.05
CA ALA A 35 -2.74 4.38 -11.80
C ALA A 35 -1.96 5.62 -11.35
N ALA A 36 -1.68 6.58 -12.25
CA ALA A 36 -0.95 7.80 -11.87
C ALA A 36 -1.66 8.58 -10.75
N ASP A 37 -2.99 8.59 -10.80
CA ASP A 37 -3.88 9.19 -9.80
C ASP A 37 -4.48 8.11 -8.88
N ILE A 38 -3.67 7.59 -7.96
CA ILE A 38 -4.18 6.78 -6.85
C ILE A 38 -4.74 7.67 -5.73
N SER A 39 -5.95 7.36 -5.29
CA SER A 39 -6.54 7.96 -4.08
C SER A 39 -6.44 6.97 -2.93
N VAL A 40 -6.04 7.46 -1.76
CA VAL A 40 -6.00 6.66 -0.53
C VAL A 40 -6.77 7.38 0.58
N ASP A 41 -7.58 6.62 1.30
CA ASP A 41 -8.19 7.05 2.57
C ASP A 41 -7.92 5.98 3.63
N VAL A 42 -7.83 6.39 4.89
CA VAL A 42 -7.58 5.49 6.02
C VAL A 42 -8.68 5.64 7.05
N VAL A 43 -9.42 4.55 7.27
CA VAL A 43 -10.51 4.48 8.24
C VAL A 43 -10.16 3.45 9.31
N GLY A 44 -9.80 3.93 10.50
CA GLY A 44 -9.31 3.06 11.57
C GLY A 44 -7.95 2.45 11.19
N SER A 45 -7.88 1.12 11.10
CA SER A 45 -6.71 0.38 10.64
C SER A 45 -6.82 -0.08 9.18
N THR A 46 -7.85 0.34 8.45
CA THR A 46 -8.07 -0.08 7.06
C THR A 46 -7.70 1.06 6.11
N ALA A 47 -6.87 0.78 5.12
CA ALA A 47 -6.63 1.68 4.00
C ALA A 47 -7.51 1.27 2.80
N ILE A 48 -8.18 2.26 2.21
CA ILE A 48 -9.10 2.14 1.08
C ILE A 48 -8.48 2.88 -0.10
N ILE A 49 -8.15 2.15 -1.16
CA ILE A 49 -7.39 2.66 -2.30
C ILE A 49 -8.26 2.57 -3.55
N ILE A 50 -8.31 3.66 -4.31
CA ILE A 50 -8.90 3.68 -5.64
C ILE A 50 -7.79 3.87 -6.66
N ALA A 51 -7.64 2.91 -7.57
CA ALA A 51 -6.61 2.89 -8.61
C ALA A 51 -7.22 2.36 -9.91
N ASP A 52 -7.08 3.11 -11.02
CA ASP A 52 -7.59 2.74 -12.36
C ASP A 52 -9.09 2.33 -12.40
N GLY A 53 -9.89 2.90 -11.50
CA GLY A 53 -11.32 2.59 -11.38
C GLY A 53 -11.65 1.39 -10.48
N ASP A 54 -10.64 0.65 -10.01
CA ASP A 54 -10.77 -0.44 -9.07
C ASP A 54 -10.57 0.02 -7.62
N GLN A 55 -11.25 -0.66 -6.70
CA GLN A 55 -11.13 -0.44 -5.26
C GLN A 55 -10.40 -1.61 -4.60
N PHE A 56 -9.41 -1.26 -3.78
CA PHE A 56 -8.65 -2.19 -2.96
C PHE A 56 -8.78 -1.78 -1.50
N GLU A 57 -8.90 -2.78 -0.62
CA GLU A 57 -8.92 -2.55 0.82
C GLU A 57 -7.90 -3.45 1.49
N PHE A 58 -7.11 -2.88 2.40
CA PHE A 58 -6.17 -3.65 3.17
C PHE A 58 -6.04 -3.16 4.60
N GLU A 59 -5.75 -4.11 5.48
CA GLU A 59 -5.49 -3.84 6.88
C GLU A 59 -4.04 -3.36 6.99
N LEU A 60 -3.83 -2.18 7.56
CA LEU A 60 -2.49 -1.66 7.80
C LEU A 60 -1.80 -2.50 8.89
N PRO A 61 -0.49 -2.72 8.77
CA PRO A 61 0.27 -3.35 9.84
C PRO A 61 0.11 -2.53 11.13
N PRO A 62 0.03 -3.17 12.30
CA PRO A 62 -0.13 -2.47 13.58
C PRO A 62 0.98 -1.44 13.85
N GLU A 63 2.14 -1.65 13.24
CA GLU A 63 3.32 -0.80 13.38
C GLU A 63 3.30 0.42 12.43
N ALA A 64 2.36 0.51 11.47
CA ALA A 64 2.36 1.58 10.48
C ALA A 64 2.12 2.96 11.10
N SER A 65 3.05 3.89 10.83
CA SER A 65 3.02 5.28 11.30
C SER A 65 2.59 6.27 10.20
N ALA A 66 2.86 5.92 8.94
CA ALA A 66 2.55 6.77 7.79
C ALA A 66 2.12 5.96 6.57
N VAL A 67 1.21 6.55 5.79
CA VAL A 67 0.75 6.04 4.50
C VAL A 67 0.78 7.18 3.50
N SER A 68 1.41 6.97 2.35
CA SER A 68 1.45 7.95 1.27
C SER A 68 1.29 7.29 -0.09
N ALA A 69 0.84 8.08 -1.07
CA ALA A 69 0.52 7.63 -2.41
C ALA A 69 1.15 8.60 -3.42
N ARG A 70 2.04 8.10 -4.29
CA ARG A 70 2.73 8.91 -5.31
C ARG A 70 2.99 8.09 -6.57
N ASN A 71 2.58 8.61 -7.72
CA ASN A 71 2.86 8.05 -9.05
C ASN A 71 2.46 6.56 -9.16
N GLY A 72 1.28 6.19 -8.65
CA GLY A 72 0.82 4.79 -8.64
C GLY A 72 1.47 3.88 -7.60
N ILE A 73 2.34 4.41 -6.75
CA ILE A 73 2.97 3.66 -5.67
C ILE A 73 2.41 4.14 -4.33
N LEU A 74 1.83 3.20 -3.59
CA LEU A 74 1.52 3.39 -2.18
C LEU A 74 2.72 2.97 -1.34
N THR A 75 3.09 3.81 -0.38
CA THR A 75 4.18 3.59 0.56
C THR A 75 3.62 3.58 1.97
N ILE A 76 3.95 2.55 2.75
CA ILE A 76 3.60 2.39 4.16
C ILE A 76 4.90 2.31 4.95
N GLU A 77 5.02 3.12 6.00
CA GLU A 77 6.22 3.23 6.86
C GLU A 77 5.83 2.97 8.33
N ASP A 78 6.75 2.42 9.13
CA ASP A 78 6.62 2.28 10.60
C ASP A 78 7.10 3.52 11.39
#